data_AF-A0A8H3CK50-F1
#
_entry.id   AF-A0A8H3CK50-F1
#
_cell.length_a   1.000
_cell.length_b   1.000
_cell.length_c   1.000
_cell.angle_alpha   90.00
_cell.angle_beta   90.00
_cell.angle_gamma   90.00
#
_symmetry.space_group_name_H-M   'P 1'
#
loop_
_entity.id
_entity.type
_entity.pdbx_description
1 polymer ?
#
loop_
_entity_poly.entity_id
_entity_poly.type
_entity_poly.pdbx_seq_one_letter_code
_entity_poly.pdbx_strand_id
1 'polypeptide(L)'
;MTSNAQNPLLLPEIAQHIGSYAGYREQRDLAYTCKQLFGSVAPVIWKEIPDVRIIINLIPGVKLIEEPGSDMHMGGDGTEVIRMAMISDGSLLEEDWTRYWFYAPFVQHLTPFSCDDIKYCSIKNPRFLFTKLNRGPLLPNLRELTFYGFFGHLRFDRLVWFALCLSPTLQRLSLVDISDDTKEDDMARPLWLLLGIIAKSFSASICNTPSNRVSWDPFEGMLASLCPSDYQEGLFLFDNLPAPTGLQYLN
;
A
#
# COMPACT_ATOMS: atom_id res chain seq x y z
N MET A 1 -39.81 18.33 -28.57
CA MET A 1 -39.93 17.92 -27.16
C MET A 1 -39.36 16.51 -27.04
N THR A 2 -38.06 16.41 -26.84
CA THR A 2 -37.36 15.13 -26.62
C THR A 2 -37.59 14.73 -25.18
N SER A 3 -38.37 13.67 -24.97
CA SER A 3 -38.55 13.06 -23.66
C SER A 3 -37.19 12.62 -23.12
N ASN A 4 -36.76 13.22 -22.02
CA ASN A 4 -35.65 12.72 -21.20
C ASN A 4 -36.05 11.33 -20.70
N ALA A 5 -35.69 10.30 -21.47
CA ALA A 5 -35.74 8.92 -21.01
C ALA A 5 -34.75 8.81 -19.85
N GLN A 6 -35.27 8.88 -18.62
CA GLN A 6 -34.54 8.51 -17.42
C GLN A 6 -34.10 7.05 -17.61
N ASN A 7 -32.81 6.82 -17.84
CA ASN A 7 -32.25 5.48 -17.83
C ASN A 7 -32.60 4.87 -16.46
N PRO A 8 -33.44 3.83 -16.38
CA PRO A 8 -33.67 3.17 -15.11
C PRO A 8 -32.32 2.65 -14.64
N LEU A 9 -31.93 3.01 -13.41
CA LEU A 9 -30.73 2.46 -12.79
C LEU A 9 -30.81 0.94 -12.89
N LEU A 10 -29.78 0.29 -13.43
CA LEU A 10 -29.78 -1.16 -13.48
C LEU A 10 -29.65 -1.68 -12.03
N LEU A 11 -30.08 -2.91 -11.83
CA LEU A 11 -30.04 -3.55 -10.51
C LEU A 11 -28.64 -3.45 -9.83
N PRO A 12 -27.50 -3.54 -10.55
CA PRO A 12 -26.18 -3.35 -9.97
C PRO A 12 -25.94 -1.96 -9.37
N GLU A 13 -26.33 -0.89 -10.04
CA GLU A 13 -26.14 0.49 -9.57
C GLU A 13 -27.00 0.76 -8.34
N ILE A 14 -28.25 0.23 -8.32
CA ILE A 14 -29.11 0.32 -7.15
C ILE A 14 -28.47 -0.44 -5.97
N ALA A 15 -27.97 -1.65 -6.19
CA ALA A 15 -27.32 -2.45 -5.15
C ALA A 15 -26.04 -1.78 -4.62
N GLN A 16 -25.23 -1.20 -5.51
CA GLN A 16 -24.05 -0.41 -5.14
C GLN A 16 -24.44 0.81 -4.31
N HIS A 17 -25.49 1.52 -4.74
CA HIS A 17 -25.98 2.69 -4.04
C HIS A 17 -26.47 2.32 -2.63
N ILE A 18 -27.32 1.31 -2.50
CA ILE A 18 -27.78 0.79 -1.21
C ILE A 18 -26.58 0.38 -0.35
N GLY A 19 -25.64 -0.39 -0.90
CA GLY A 19 -24.43 -0.82 -0.20
C GLY A 19 -23.62 0.36 0.33
N SER A 20 -23.51 1.45 -0.43
CA SER A 20 -22.72 2.62 -0.03
C SER A 20 -23.27 3.38 1.20
N TYR A 21 -24.56 3.25 1.50
CA TYR A 21 -25.18 3.80 2.71
C TYR A 21 -25.32 2.78 3.85
N ALA A 22 -25.09 1.50 3.55
CA ALA A 22 -25.24 0.42 4.50
C ALA A 22 -23.95 0.25 5.33
N GLY A 23 -24.07 -0.21 6.57
CA GLY A 23 -22.92 -0.61 7.37
C GLY A 23 -22.22 -1.84 6.79
N TYR A 24 -20.97 -2.09 7.22
CA TYR A 24 -20.17 -3.21 6.72
C TYR A 24 -20.90 -4.56 6.84
N ARG A 25 -21.64 -4.77 7.94
CA ARG A 25 -22.41 -6.00 8.17
C ARG A 25 -23.51 -6.17 7.12
N GLU A 26 -24.30 -5.13 6.89
CA GLU A 26 -25.40 -5.12 5.95
C GLU A 26 -24.90 -5.27 4.51
N GLN A 27 -23.79 -4.61 4.15
CA GLN A 27 -23.13 -4.79 2.85
C GLN A 27 -22.75 -6.26 2.62
N ARG A 28 -22.15 -6.88 3.63
CA ARG A 28 -21.74 -8.28 3.58
C ARG A 28 -22.94 -9.22 3.42
N ASP A 29 -24.00 -9.00 4.21
CA ASP A 29 -25.21 -9.82 4.14
C ASP A 29 -25.90 -9.67 2.77
N LEU A 30 -25.91 -8.46 2.19
CA LEU A 30 -26.39 -8.20 0.84
C LEU A 30 -25.55 -8.92 -0.22
N ALA A 31 -24.22 -8.86 -0.11
CA ALA A 31 -23.30 -9.54 -1.03
C ALA A 31 -23.48 -11.08 -0.98
N TYR A 32 -23.79 -11.66 0.18
CA TYR A 32 -24.01 -13.11 0.31
C TYR A 32 -25.37 -13.60 -0.15
N THR A 33 -26.30 -12.71 -0.50
CA THR A 33 -27.66 -13.10 -0.91
C THR A 33 -27.66 -13.84 -2.25
N CYS A 34 -26.94 -13.33 -3.26
CA CYS A 34 -26.80 -14.01 -4.56
C CYS A 34 -25.55 -13.54 -5.32
N LYS A 35 -25.14 -14.29 -6.35
CA LYS A 35 -23.94 -13.98 -7.17
C LYS A 35 -24.01 -12.61 -7.85
N GLN A 36 -25.20 -12.18 -8.28
CA GLN A 36 -25.35 -10.88 -8.95
C GLN A 36 -25.11 -9.73 -7.96
N LEU A 37 -25.74 -9.80 -6.77
CA LEU A 37 -25.53 -8.82 -5.71
C LEU A 37 -24.10 -8.84 -5.19
N PHE A 38 -23.49 -10.01 -5.07
CA PHE A 38 -22.07 -10.14 -4.75
C PHE A 38 -21.21 -9.31 -5.72
N GLY A 39 -21.38 -9.50 -7.03
CA GLY A 39 -20.62 -8.78 -8.05
C GLY A 39 -20.85 -7.26 -8.02
N SER A 40 -22.05 -6.83 -7.62
CA SER A 40 -22.39 -5.41 -7.49
C SER A 40 -21.83 -4.79 -6.22
N VAL A 41 -21.89 -5.48 -5.08
CA VAL A 41 -21.58 -4.92 -3.75
C VAL A 41 -20.12 -5.14 -3.35
N ALA A 42 -19.44 -6.16 -3.89
CA ALA A 42 -18.03 -6.40 -3.60
C ALA A 42 -17.12 -5.17 -3.86
N PRO A 43 -17.28 -4.40 -4.95
CA PRO A 43 -16.54 -3.16 -5.15
C PRO A 43 -16.73 -2.12 -4.04
N VAL A 44 -17.90 -2.09 -3.40
CA VAL A 44 -18.20 -1.15 -2.29
C VAL A 44 -17.49 -1.63 -1.01
N ILE A 45 -17.62 -2.92 -0.68
CA ILE A 45 -17.00 -3.52 0.52
C ILE A 45 -15.47 -3.40 0.46
N TRP A 46 -14.88 -3.64 -0.71
CA TRP A 46 -13.44 -3.66 -0.90
C TRP A 46 -12.83 -2.30 -1.24
N LYS A 47 -13.66 -1.25 -1.36
CA LYS A 47 -13.19 0.09 -1.71
C LYS A 47 -12.18 0.62 -0.70
N GLU A 48 -12.45 0.40 0.58
CA GLU A 48 -11.65 0.90 1.69
C GLU A 48 -11.22 -0.27 2.57
N ILE A 49 -9.91 -0.51 2.61
CA ILE A 49 -9.33 -1.60 3.36
C ILE A 49 -8.54 -1.02 4.53
N PRO A 50 -8.98 -1.27 5.78
CA PRO A 50 -8.34 -0.72 6.96
C PRO A 50 -7.06 -1.46 7.37
N ASP A 51 -6.69 -2.53 6.66
CA ASP A 51 -5.54 -3.36 6.99
C ASP A 51 -5.02 -4.16 5.79
N VAL A 52 -3.71 -4.07 5.53
CA VAL A 52 -3.06 -4.77 4.41
C VAL A 52 -3.17 -6.29 4.52
N ARG A 53 -3.30 -6.84 5.74
CA ARG A 53 -3.46 -8.29 5.99
C ARG A 53 -4.62 -8.89 5.21
N ILE A 54 -5.70 -8.13 5.02
CA ILE A 54 -6.88 -8.59 4.28
C ILE A 54 -6.50 -8.89 2.82
N ILE A 55 -5.67 -8.05 2.21
CA ILE A 55 -5.19 -8.21 0.83
C ILE A 55 -4.16 -9.33 0.75
N ILE A 56 -3.22 -9.37 1.70
CA ILE A 56 -2.14 -10.36 1.72
C ILE A 56 -2.70 -11.77 1.85
N ASN A 57 -3.75 -11.97 2.65
CA ASN A 57 -4.40 -13.28 2.80
C ASN A 57 -5.09 -13.77 1.52
N LEU A 58 -5.25 -12.92 0.50
CA LEU A 58 -5.71 -13.35 -0.83
C LEU A 58 -4.58 -13.87 -1.71
N ILE A 59 -3.32 -13.58 -1.37
CA ILE A 59 -2.17 -13.97 -2.16
C ILE A 59 -1.86 -15.43 -1.87
N PRO A 60 -1.92 -16.32 -2.88
CA PRO A 60 -1.64 -17.73 -2.70
C PRO A 60 -0.25 -17.96 -2.10
N GLY A 61 -0.16 -18.93 -1.20
CA GLY A 61 1.07 -19.32 -0.55
C GLY A 61 1.62 -18.35 0.50
N VAL A 62 0.96 -17.22 0.74
CA VAL A 62 1.29 -16.33 1.86
C VAL A 62 0.64 -16.85 3.14
N LYS A 63 1.47 -17.07 4.17
CA LYS A 63 1.02 -17.35 5.52
C LYS A 63 1.41 -16.19 6.42
N LEU A 64 0.42 -15.63 7.12
CA LEU A 64 0.67 -14.69 8.20
C LEU A 64 1.04 -15.48 9.45
N ILE A 65 2.28 -15.34 9.89
CA ILE A 65 2.79 -15.94 11.12
C ILE A 65 2.91 -14.82 12.14
N GLU A 66 2.32 -15.01 13.32
CA GLU A 66 2.48 -14.11 14.45
C GLU A 66 3.58 -14.68 15.35
N GLU A 67 4.73 -14.03 15.38
CA GLU A 67 5.82 -14.37 16.29
C GLU A 67 5.80 -13.39 17.47
N PRO A 68 5.88 -13.87 18.72
CA PRO A 68 6.10 -12.98 19.85
C PRO A 68 7.46 -12.30 19.65
N GLY A 69 7.47 -10.98 19.67
CA GLY A 69 8.67 -10.16 19.57
C GLY A 69 9.65 -10.58 20.65
N SER A 70 10.84 -11.00 20.23
CA SER A 70 11.88 -11.50 21.13
C SER A 70 12.61 -10.39 21.89
N ASP A 71 12.17 -9.13 21.78
CA ASP A 71 12.84 -7.98 22.38
C ASP A 71 12.55 -7.91 23.89
N MET A 72 13.14 -8.85 24.63
CA MET A 72 13.20 -8.95 26.09
C MET A 72 14.05 -7.84 26.75
N HIS A 73 14.39 -6.75 26.06
CA HIS A 73 15.44 -5.82 26.54
C HIS A 73 14.99 -4.40 26.88
N MET A 74 13.71 -4.07 26.74
CA MET A 74 13.17 -2.83 27.28
C MET A 74 11.97 -3.19 28.16
N GLY A 75 12.07 -2.92 29.47
CA GLY A 75 11.11 -3.32 30.49
C GLY A 75 9.73 -2.65 30.42
N GLY A 76 9.09 -2.67 29.25
CA GLY A 76 7.71 -2.26 29.01
C GLY A 76 6.82 -3.48 28.80
N ASP A 77 5.64 -3.45 29.41
CA ASP A 77 4.59 -4.49 29.46
C ASP A 77 3.89 -4.75 28.10
N GLY A 78 4.61 -4.63 26.99
CA GLY A 78 4.05 -4.71 25.64
C GLY A 78 4.71 -5.83 24.85
N THR A 79 4.06 -6.98 24.76
CA THR A 79 4.40 -8.02 23.77
C THR A 79 4.22 -7.43 22.37
N GLU A 80 5.29 -6.92 21.78
CA GLU A 80 5.32 -6.61 20.35
C GLU A 80 5.09 -7.92 19.60
N VAL A 81 4.11 -7.97 18.69
CA VAL A 81 3.91 -9.14 17.84
C VAL A 81 4.49 -8.80 16.48
N ILE A 82 5.56 -9.50 16.09
CA ILE A 82 6.09 -9.42 14.74
C ILE A 82 5.22 -10.32 13.89
N ARG A 83 4.48 -9.72 12.96
CA ARG A 83 3.68 -10.44 11.99
C ARG A 83 4.49 -10.58 10.72
N MET A 84 4.60 -11.79 10.22
CA MET A 84 5.44 -12.09 9.09
C MET A 84 4.62 -12.73 7.99
N ALA A 85 4.60 -12.09 6.83
CA ALA A 85 4.12 -12.71 5.61
C ALA A 85 5.23 -13.63 5.08
N MET A 86 5.08 -14.95 5.31
CA MET A 86 5.97 -15.96 4.73
C MET A 86 5.41 -16.44 3.41
N ILE A 87 6.20 -16.30 2.36
CA ILE A 87 5.92 -16.86 1.04
C ILE A 87 6.71 -18.17 0.93
N SER A 88 6.00 -19.28 1.10
CA SER A 88 6.60 -20.61 1.27
C SER A 88 6.90 -21.27 -0.08
N ASP A 89 8.10 -21.04 -0.62
CA ASP A 89 8.69 -21.75 -1.76
C ASP A 89 8.31 -21.25 -3.17
N GLY A 90 9.24 -21.38 -4.11
CA GLY A 90 9.14 -20.88 -5.49
C GLY A 90 8.10 -21.58 -6.35
N SER A 91 7.60 -22.75 -5.93
CA SER A 91 6.51 -23.47 -6.61
C SER A 91 5.16 -22.74 -6.51
N LEU A 92 5.01 -21.80 -5.56
CA LEU A 92 3.80 -21.00 -5.39
C LEU A 92 3.55 -20.02 -6.53
N LEU A 93 4.52 -19.85 -7.42
CA LEU A 93 4.33 -19.04 -8.62
C LEU A 93 3.22 -19.62 -9.53
N GLU A 94 2.92 -20.91 -9.46
CA GLU A 94 1.88 -21.51 -10.31
C GLU A 94 0.50 -21.55 -9.66
N GLU A 95 0.35 -21.04 -8.43
CA GLU A 95 -0.94 -21.07 -7.72
C GLU A 95 -1.99 -20.12 -8.32
N ASP A 96 -3.25 -20.32 -7.94
CA ASP A 96 -4.39 -19.58 -8.47
C ASP A 96 -4.55 -18.19 -7.82
N TRP A 97 -4.10 -17.14 -8.52
CA TRP A 97 -4.26 -15.74 -8.11
C TRP A 97 -5.63 -15.14 -8.47
N THR A 98 -6.57 -15.91 -9.03
CA THR A 98 -7.87 -15.38 -9.51
C THR A 98 -8.59 -14.57 -8.45
N ARG A 99 -8.57 -15.04 -7.19
CA ARG A 99 -9.21 -14.34 -6.08
C ARG A 99 -8.56 -12.98 -5.82
N TYR A 100 -7.24 -12.92 -5.75
CA TYR A 100 -6.50 -11.68 -5.60
C TYR A 100 -6.81 -10.70 -6.75
N TRP A 101 -6.69 -11.16 -7.99
CA TRP A 101 -6.91 -10.33 -9.18
C TRP A 101 -8.35 -9.83 -9.32
N PHE A 102 -9.31 -10.56 -8.76
CA PHE A 102 -10.69 -10.10 -8.70
C PHE A 102 -10.89 -8.92 -7.74
N TYR A 103 -10.28 -8.96 -6.54
CA TYR A 103 -10.51 -7.93 -5.51
C TYR A 103 -9.55 -6.74 -5.58
N ALA A 104 -8.30 -6.96 -5.97
CA ALA A 104 -7.26 -5.92 -5.98
C ALA A 104 -7.67 -4.63 -6.75
N PRO A 105 -8.38 -4.70 -7.89
CA PRO A 105 -8.84 -3.51 -8.60
C PRO A 105 -9.92 -2.69 -7.88
N PHE A 106 -10.58 -3.25 -6.87
CA PHE A 106 -11.62 -2.52 -6.14
C PHE A 106 -11.04 -1.64 -5.03
N VAL A 107 -9.85 -1.96 -4.54
CA VAL A 107 -9.20 -1.23 -3.44
C VAL A 107 -8.78 0.16 -3.94
N GLN A 108 -9.39 1.18 -3.35
CA GLN A 108 -9.08 2.58 -3.63
C GLN A 108 -8.39 3.25 -2.46
N HIS A 109 -8.76 2.90 -1.22
CA HIS A 109 -8.15 3.44 -0.02
C HIS A 109 -7.57 2.30 0.81
N LEU A 110 -6.29 2.42 1.18
CA LEU A 110 -5.61 1.45 2.02
C LEU A 110 -4.99 2.15 3.22
N THR A 111 -5.27 1.59 4.40
CA THR A 111 -4.53 1.87 5.64
C THR A 111 -3.76 0.60 5.99
N PRO A 112 -2.47 0.46 5.64
CA PRO A 112 -1.79 -0.83 5.78
C PRO A 112 -1.67 -1.28 7.23
N PHE A 113 -1.44 -0.33 8.14
CA PHE A 113 -1.22 -0.57 9.55
C PHE A 113 -2.17 0.32 10.34
N SER A 114 -3.05 -0.29 11.14
CA SER A 114 -3.93 0.45 12.05
C SER A 114 -3.12 1.00 13.24
N CYS A 115 -3.52 2.18 13.72
CA CYS A 115 -2.91 2.85 14.88
C CYS A 115 -2.89 1.96 16.15
N ASP A 116 -3.91 1.12 16.34
CA ASP A 116 -4.05 0.27 17.53
C ASP A 116 -3.24 -1.04 17.45
N ASP A 117 -2.69 -1.34 16.27
CA ASP A 117 -2.10 -2.63 15.94
C ASP A 117 -0.74 -2.35 15.27
N ILE A 118 0.11 -1.52 15.92
CA ILE A 118 1.50 -1.20 15.53
C ILE A 118 2.37 -2.47 15.66
N LYS A 119 1.95 -3.52 14.97
CA LYS A 119 2.61 -4.79 14.85
C LYS A 119 3.39 -4.74 13.55
N TYR A 120 4.67 -5.02 13.65
CA TYR A 120 5.56 -5.01 12.51
C TYR A 120 5.10 -6.06 11.51
N CYS A 121 4.74 -5.66 10.29
CA CYS A 121 4.48 -6.58 9.19
C CYS A 121 5.75 -6.72 8.35
N SER A 122 6.52 -7.78 8.57
CA SER A 122 7.69 -8.10 7.74
C SER A 122 7.31 -9.01 6.58
N ILE A 123 7.87 -8.75 5.40
CA ILE A 123 7.69 -9.63 4.24
C ILE A 123 8.96 -10.45 4.08
N LYS A 124 8.88 -11.75 4.33
CA LYS A 124 9.98 -12.65 3.94
C LYS A 124 9.92 -12.87 2.42
N ASN A 125 11.06 -12.64 1.76
CA ASN A 125 11.22 -12.79 0.32
C ASN A 125 10.26 -11.88 -0.51
N PRO A 126 10.40 -10.54 -0.40
CA PRO A 126 9.53 -9.62 -1.14
C PRO A 126 9.72 -9.71 -2.65
N ARG A 127 10.87 -10.23 -3.12
CA ARG A 127 11.17 -10.43 -4.55
C ARG A 127 10.09 -11.23 -5.27
N PHE A 128 9.51 -12.23 -4.61
CA PHE A 128 8.41 -13.02 -5.17
C PHE A 128 7.24 -12.13 -5.63
N LEU A 129 6.83 -11.16 -4.81
CA LEU A 129 5.73 -10.26 -5.13
C LEU A 129 6.08 -9.38 -6.34
N PHE A 130 7.27 -8.78 -6.35
CA PHE A 130 7.72 -7.98 -7.49
C PHE A 130 7.83 -8.77 -8.79
N THR A 131 8.34 -10.01 -8.72
CA THR A 131 8.40 -10.91 -9.89
C THR A 131 7.00 -11.26 -10.37
N LYS A 132 6.05 -11.55 -9.46
CA LYS A 132 4.69 -11.93 -9.85
C LYS A 132 3.83 -10.82 -10.38
N LEU A 133 3.96 -9.64 -9.81
CA LEU A 133 3.26 -8.47 -10.30
C LEU A 133 3.78 -8.02 -11.68
N ASN A 134 4.91 -8.57 -12.16
CA ASN A 134 5.52 -8.25 -13.44
C ASN A 134 5.68 -6.73 -13.62
N ARG A 135 6.23 -6.07 -12.59
CA ARG A 135 6.36 -4.60 -12.47
C ARG A 135 5.04 -3.82 -12.37
N GLY A 136 3.90 -4.49 -12.29
CA GLY A 136 2.63 -3.89 -11.95
C GLY A 136 2.56 -3.49 -10.47
N PRO A 137 1.71 -2.52 -10.11
CA PRO A 137 1.43 -2.20 -8.72
C PRO A 137 0.67 -3.36 -8.05
N LEU A 138 0.84 -3.53 -6.73
CA LEU A 138 0.01 -4.47 -5.96
C LEU A 138 -1.47 -4.08 -6.10
N LEU A 139 -1.78 -2.80 -5.97
CA LEU A 139 -3.15 -2.29 -5.99
C LEU A 139 -3.32 -1.29 -7.15
N PRO A 140 -3.79 -1.75 -8.34
CA PRO A 140 -3.73 -0.95 -9.56
C PRO A 140 -4.62 0.29 -9.55
N ASN A 141 -5.64 0.33 -8.70
CA ASN A 141 -6.58 1.45 -8.58
C ASN A 141 -6.49 2.18 -7.24
N LEU A 142 -5.39 1.99 -6.48
CA LEU A 142 -5.19 2.67 -5.21
C LEU A 142 -5.08 4.18 -5.43
N ARG A 143 -5.93 4.95 -4.75
CA ARG A 143 -6.00 6.41 -4.81
C ARG A 143 -5.52 7.07 -3.53
N GLU A 144 -5.77 6.45 -2.38
CA GLU A 144 -5.35 6.95 -1.08
C GLU A 144 -4.59 5.88 -0.31
N LEU A 145 -3.43 6.25 0.22
CA LEU A 145 -2.60 5.39 1.04
C LEU A 145 -2.28 6.15 2.33
N THR A 146 -2.71 5.59 3.46
CA THR A 146 -2.51 6.19 4.78
C THR A 146 -1.62 5.30 5.62
N PHE A 147 -0.40 5.76 5.89
CA PHE A 147 0.51 5.09 6.81
C PHE A 147 0.46 5.76 8.17
N TYR A 148 0.18 4.94 9.19
CA TYR A 148 0.38 5.28 10.58
C TYR A 148 1.67 4.63 11.07
N GLY A 149 2.50 5.38 11.80
CA GLY A 149 3.54 4.79 12.62
C GLY A 149 4.74 5.68 12.86
N PHE A 150 5.62 5.20 13.74
CA PHE A 150 6.88 5.86 14.07
C PHE A 150 7.83 5.87 12.86
N PHE A 151 8.01 7.04 12.24
CA PHE A 151 8.84 7.15 11.04
C PHE A 151 10.34 7.27 11.34
N GLY A 152 10.73 7.51 12.59
CA GLY A 152 12.13 7.51 13.02
C GLY A 152 12.83 6.15 12.94
N HIS A 153 12.08 5.05 12.80
CA HIS A 153 12.62 3.70 12.65
C HIS A 153 12.02 3.00 11.44
N LEU A 154 12.13 3.62 10.26
CA LEU A 154 11.77 2.98 8.99
C LEU A 154 12.66 1.76 8.74
N ARG A 155 12.19 0.60 9.22
CA ARG A 155 12.76 -0.70 8.88
C ARG A 155 12.51 -0.99 7.40
N PHE A 156 13.43 -1.73 6.80
CA PHE A 156 13.36 -2.14 5.39
C PHE A 156 11.98 -2.67 4.98
N ASP A 157 11.31 -3.45 5.84
CA ASP A 157 9.97 -3.98 5.60
C ASP A 157 8.92 -2.90 5.30
N ARG A 158 8.97 -1.75 5.98
CA ARG A 158 8.04 -0.65 5.72
C ARG A 158 8.28 -0.01 4.36
N LEU A 159 9.55 0.09 3.95
CA LEU A 159 9.91 0.58 2.63
C LEU A 159 9.43 -0.38 1.53
N VAL A 160 9.52 -1.69 1.77
CA VAL A 160 8.97 -2.72 0.88
C VAL A 160 7.45 -2.57 0.76
N TRP A 161 6.73 -2.42 1.88
CA TRP A 161 5.28 -2.20 1.85
C TRP A 161 4.90 -0.93 1.10
N PHE A 162 5.63 0.14 1.38
CA PHE A 162 5.46 1.40 0.66
C PHE A 162 5.65 1.17 -0.84
N ALA A 163 6.75 0.55 -1.25
CA ALA A 163 7.06 0.24 -2.64
C ALA A 163 5.99 -0.62 -3.33
N LEU A 164 5.47 -1.65 -2.65
CA LEU A 164 4.42 -2.52 -3.19
C LEU A 164 3.09 -1.79 -3.36
N CYS A 165 2.74 -0.92 -2.42
CA CYS A 165 1.48 -0.17 -2.43
C CYS A 165 1.54 1.08 -3.32
N LEU A 166 2.71 1.49 -3.82
CA LEU A 166 2.79 2.57 -4.80
C LEU A 166 2.05 2.17 -6.07
N SER A 167 1.03 2.95 -6.40
CA SER A 167 0.23 2.81 -7.61
C SER A 167 0.38 4.05 -8.50
N PRO A 168 0.37 3.91 -9.84
CA PRO A 168 0.26 5.06 -10.74
C PRO A 168 -1.01 5.89 -10.50
N THR A 169 -2.07 5.28 -9.98
CA THR A 169 -3.34 5.97 -9.66
C THR A 169 -3.34 6.66 -8.30
N LEU A 170 -2.24 6.60 -7.54
CA LEU A 170 -2.18 7.19 -6.21
C LEU A 170 -2.32 8.72 -6.33
N GLN A 171 -3.31 9.27 -5.63
CA GLN A 171 -3.64 10.69 -5.62
C GLN A 171 -3.31 11.32 -4.27
N ARG A 172 -3.46 10.57 -3.19
CA ARG A 172 -3.25 11.03 -1.82
C ARG A 172 -2.37 10.05 -1.06
N LEU A 173 -1.34 10.60 -0.43
CA LEU A 173 -0.48 9.90 0.50
C LEU A 173 -0.55 10.62 1.83
N SER A 174 -1.00 9.94 2.88
CA SER A 174 -1.04 10.47 4.23
C SER A 174 -0.04 9.70 5.08
N LEU A 175 0.89 10.43 5.68
CA LEU A 175 1.89 9.90 6.60
C LEU A 175 1.59 10.52 7.96
N VAL A 176 1.06 9.70 8.87
CA VAL A 176 0.69 10.13 10.22
C VAL A 176 1.73 9.58 11.18
N ASP A 177 2.60 10.46 11.68
CA ASP A 177 3.52 10.09 12.74
C ASP A 177 2.75 9.99 14.05
N ILE A 178 2.94 8.88 14.75
CA ILE A 178 2.32 8.62 16.06
C ILE A 178 3.37 8.78 17.17
N SER A 179 4.57 9.27 16.87
CA SER A 179 5.54 9.61 17.91
C SER A 179 4.96 10.68 18.83
N ASP A 180 4.81 10.35 20.11
CA ASP A 180 4.56 11.36 21.14
C ASP A 180 5.73 12.36 21.11
N ASP A 181 5.35 13.63 20.97
CA ASP A 181 6.05 14.86 20.57
C ASP A 181 7.32 15.24 21.37
N THR A 182 8.11 14.25 21.81
CA THR A 182 9.00 14.44 22.95
C THR A 182 10.43 14.82 22.59
N LYS A 183 10.94 14.57 21.37
CA LYS A 183 12.20 15.15 20.87
C LYS A 183 12.23 15.19 19.33
N GLU A 184 11.93 16.35 18.76
CA GLU A 184 12.32 16.70 17.39
C GLU A 184 13.85 16.71 17.30
N ASP A 185 14.47 15.65 16.77
CA ASP A 185 15.80 15.81 16.19
C ASP A 185 16.06 14.76 15.09
N ASP A 186 16.41 15.28 13.91
CA ASP A 186 17.04 14.63 12.75
C ASP A 186 16.38 13.45 12.00
N MET A 187 15.22 12.95 12.43
CA MET A 187 14.67 11.66 11.97
C MET A 187 13.76 11.70 10.72
N ALA A 188 13.40 12.87 10.20
CA ALA A 188 12.52 12.95 9.02
C ALA A 188 13.19 12.39 7.73
N ARG A 189 14.51 12.25 7.72
CA ARG A 189 15.35 12.07 6.53
C ARG A 189 15.01 10.84 5.65
N PRO A 190 14.72 9.62 6.14
CA PRO A 190 14.56 8.45 5.28
C PRO A 190 13.30 8.48 4.40
N LEU A 191 12.18 8.99 4.94
CA LEU A 191 10.94 9.13 4.18
C LEU A 191 11.03 10.26 3.16
N TRP A 192 11.60 11.40 3.53
CA TRP A 192 11.87 12.49 2.58
C TRP A 192 12.82 12.06 1.47
N LEU A 193 13.76 11.15 1.76
CA LEU A 193 14.63 10.56 0.73
C LEU A 193 13.88 9.64 -0.22
N LEU A 194 13.03 8.76 0.32
CA LEU A 194 12.20 7.89 -0.52
C LEU A 194 11.26 8.72 -1.40
N LEU A 195 10.58 9.70 -0.80
CA LEU A 195 9.73 10.66 -1.52
C LEU A 195 10.53 11.49 -2.52
N GLY A 196 11.77 11.87 -2.20
CA GLY A 196 12.67 12.59 -3.10
C GLY A 196 13.15 11.74 -4.27
N ILE A 197 13.42 10.45 -4.06
CA ILE A 197 13.74 9.48 -5.11
C ILE A 197 12.51 9.31 -6.02
N ILE A 198 11.34 9.11 -5.42
CA ILE A 198 10.08 8.96 -6.14
C ILE A 198 9.81 10.24 -6.95
N ALA A 199 9.92 11.43 -6.36
CA ALA A 199 9.81 12.74 -7.01
C ALA A 199 10.78 12.91 -8.19
N LYS A 200 12.04 12.47 -8.05
CA LYS A 200 13.05 12.51 -9.12
C LYS A 200 12.70 11.58 -10.28
N SER A 201 12.15 10.39 -10.02
CA SER A 201 11.68 9.49 -11.08
C SER A 201 10.55 10.09 -11.94
N PHE A 202 9.75 11.03 -11.42
CA PHE A 202 8.78 11.76 -12.26
C PHE A 202 9.45 12.83 -13.14
N SER A 203 10.48 13.50 -12.62
CA SER A 203 11.13 14.63 -13.32
C SER A 203 11.90 14.19 -14.56
N ALA A 204 12.42 12.96 -14.59
CA ALA A 204 13.10 12.42 -15.77
C ALA A 204 12.17 12.17 -16.98
N SER A 205 10.84 12.20 -16.78
CA SER A 205 9.83 11.96 -17.81
C SER A 205 9.20 13.23 -18.40
N ILE A 206 9.49 14.43 -17.87
CA ILE A 206 8.82 15.68 -18.28
C ILE A 206 9.87 16.66 -18.82
N CYS A 207 9.94 16.77 -20.14
CA CYS A 207 10.76 17.77 -20.82
C CYS A 207 10.05 19.13 -20.86
N ASN A 208 10.74 20.15 -20.35
CA ASN A 208 10.63 21.59 -20.65
C ASN A 208 9.33 22.34 -20.30
N THR A 209 9.21 22.75 -19.04
CA THR A 209 8.70 24.11 -18.70
C THR A 209 9.45 24.67 -17.49
N PRO A 210 9.84 25.96 -17.49
CA PRO A 210 10.53 26.57 -16.37
C PRO A 210 9.49 27.03 -15.34
N SER A 211 9.41 26.32 -14.22
CA SER A 211 8.72 26.78 -13.01
C SER A 211 9.76 26.96 -11.91
N ASN A 212 9.69 28.10 -11.22
CA ASN A 212 10.61 28.48 -10.14
C ASN A 212 10.68 27.37 -9.09
N ARG A 213 11.81 26.65 -9.05
CA ARG A 213 12.10 25.57 -8.11
C ARG A 213 12.85 26.09 -6.89
N VAL A 214 12.44 25.63 -5.71
CA VAL A 214 13.36 25.45 -4.59
C VAL A 214 14.37 24.38 -5.02
N SER A 215 15.65 24.72 -5.10
CA SER A 215 16.69 23.79 -5.53
C SER A 215 16.91 22.73 -4.44
N TRP A 216 16.44 21.51 -4.70
CA TRP A 216 16.74 20.35 -3.90
C TRP A 216 18.00 19.67 -4.47
N ASP A 217 19.15 19.90 -3.83
CA ASP A 217 20.43 19.27 -4.16
C ASP A 217 20.81 18.26 -3.06
N PRO A 218 20.37 16.99 -3.14
CA PRO A 218 20.89 15.96 -2.26
C PRO A 218 22.34 15.66 -2.66
N PHE A 219 23.21 15.59 -1.68
CA PHE A 219 24.62 15.21 -1.85
C PHE A 219 24.72 13.83 -2.51
N GLU A 220 25.47 13.69 -3.62
CA GLU A 220 25.65 12.40 -4.33
C GLU A 220 26.14 11.27 -3.42
N GLY A 221 26.96 11.59 -2.41
CA GLY A 221 27.39 10.62 -1.40
C GLY A 221 26.26 10.03 -0.54
N MET A 222 25.11 10.71 -0.44
CA MET A 222 23.96 10.29 0.37
C MET A 222 23.13 9.22 -0.35
N LEU A 223 22.96 9.35 -1.67
CA LEU A 223 22.36 8.32 -2.54
C LEU A 223 23.27 7.10 -2.68
N ALA A 224 24.59 7.30 -2.68
CA ALA A 224 25.56 6.20 -2.66
C ALA A 224 25.57 5.43 -1.32
N SER A 225 25.27 6.09 -0.18
CA SER A 225 25.20 5.44 1.14
C SER A 225 23.92 4.62 1.38
N LEU A 226 22.86 4.85 0.58
CA LEU A 226 21.62 4.05 0.58
C LEU A 226 21.80 2.68 -0.08
N CYS A 227 22.97 2.42 -0.66
CA CYS A 227 23.45 1.09 -0.99
C CYS A 227 24.52 0.67 0.04
N PRO A 228 24.15 0.27 1.27
CA PRO A 228 25.03 -0.63 1.99
C PRO A 228 25.29 -1.81 1.06
N SER A 229 26.55 -2.21 0.91
CA SER A 229 26.94 -3.46 0.23
C SER A 229 26.14 -4.68 0.70
N ASP A 230 25.50 -4.56 1.86
CA ASP A 230 24.75 -5.58 2.57
C ASP A 230 23.26 -5.67 2.13
N TYR A 231 22.77 -4.74 1.28
CA TYR A 231 21.38 -4.69 0.81
C TYR A 231 21.27 -4.75 -0.72
N GLN A 232 21.81 -5.79 -1.35
CA GLN A 232 21.58 -6.07 -2.78
C GLN A 232 20.07 -6.16 -3.13
N GLU A 233 19.21 -6.43 -2.15
CA GLU A 233 17.75 -6.43 -2.33
C GLU A 233 17.14 -5.03 -2.51
N GLY A 234 17.76 -4.00 -1.94
CA GLY A 234 17.33 -2.61 -2.07
C GLY A 234 17.40 -2.09 -3.51
N LEU A 235 18.50 -2.37 -4.22
CA LEU A 235 18.68 -1.99 -5.62
C LEU A 235 17.58 -2.59 -6.51
N PHE A 236 17.27 -3.88 -6.32
CA PHE A 236 16.21 -4.55 -7.06
C PHE A 236 14.83 -3.91 -6.83
N LEU A 237 14.54 -3.44 -5.61
CA LEU A 237 13.29 -2.72 -5.33
C LEU A 237 13.19 -1.45 -6.17
N PHE A 238 14.22 -0.60 -6.14
CA PHE A 238 14.21 0.68 -6.83
C PHE A 238 14.12 0.54 -8.35
N ASP A 239 14.77 -0.46 -8.93
CA ASP A 239 14.74 -0.72 -10.37
C ASP A 239 13.37 -1.23 -10.88
N ASN A 240 12.51 -1.73 -9.98
CA ASN A 240 11.21 -2.31 -10.33
C ASN A 240 10.02 -1.51 -9.79
N LEU A 241 10.25 -0.33 -9.20
CA LEU A 241 9.18 0.55 -8.76
C LEU A 241 8.36 1.07 -9.96
N PRO A 242 7.03 0.93 -9.95
CA PRO A 242 6.20 1.59 -10.95
C PRO A 242 6.35 3.10 -10.77
N ALA A 243 6.71 3.82 -11.83
CA ALA A 243 6.71 5.28 -11.80
C ALA A 243 5.28 5.73 -11.48
N PRO A 244 5.03 6.37 -10.33
CA PRO A 244 3.72 6.94 -10.11
C PRO A 244 3.57 8.06 -11.16
N THR A 245 2.36 8.38 -11.59
CA THR A 245 2.14 9.49 -12.55
C THR A 245 1.22 10.57 -11.98
N GLY A 246 0.50 10.26 -10.90
CA GLY A 246 -0.52 11.13 -10.30
C GLY A 246 -0.10 12.02 -9.13
N LEU A 247 1.11 11.90 -8.57
CA LEU A 247 1.51 12.62 -7.33
C LEU A 247 1.88 14.11 -7.53
N GLN A 248 1.46 14.74 -8.63
CA GLN A 248 1.87 16.11 -9.00
C GLN A 248 1.36 17.21 -8.06
N TYR A 249 0.59 16.87 -7.01
CA TYR A 249 -0.09 17.81 -6.13
C TYR A 249 0.15 17.59 -4.62
N LEU A 250 1.15 16.80 -4.23
CA LEU A 250 1.54 16.70 -2.82
C LEU A 250 2.32 17.97 -2.41
N ASN A 251 1.59 18.96 -1.90
CA ASN A 251 2.11 20.11 -1.14
C ASN A 251 1.52 20.08 0.27
#